data_AF-A0A661R4K7-F1
#
_entry.id   AF-A0A661R4K7-F1
#
_cell.length_a   1.000
_cell.length_b   1.000
_cell.length_c   1.000
_cell.angle_alpha   90.00
_cell.angle_beta   90.00
_cell.angle_gamma   90.00
#
_symmetry.space_group_name_H-M   'P 1'
#
loop_
_entity.id
_entity.type
_entity.pdbx_description
1 polymer ?
#
loop_
_entity_poly.entity_id
_entity_poly.type
_entity_poly.pdbx_seq_one_letter_code
_entity_poly.pdbx_strand_id
1 'polypeptide(L)'
;MFEQDLNTYWETVVNTIQDGIMIVDKTGTIVSVNQAMENLTGYTSDDLVGNHCSVLGCDLCLNSRGHKGEKDWCRLFEIGSLYRRRCRLILKNGGYREILKNASLLRNSRGQAIGAVETFTDITEIIKKDHQIEAFRRELRSEDGFHGILGTSPLMKQVFELIKNAAQSDAPVIILGESGTGKELVANAIHAISPRKNKPFVKVNCAALNECLLESELFGHVKGAFTGAVRGRAGRFEAARGGNFFIDEIGDLPLPTQVKLLRVLEEKVIERVGDNRPIPVDVRIITATNQDLKALVENGLFREDLYYRINVI
;
A
#
# COMPACT_ATOMS: atom_id res chain seq x y z
N MET A 1 -54.22 -18.33 8.48
CA MET A 1 -54.44 -17.82 9.85
C MET A 1 -53.09 -17.56 10.51
N PHE A 2 -52.30 -16.60 9.97
CA PHE A 2 -50.95 -16.24 10.44
C PHE A 2 -50.64 -14.73 10.25
N GLU A 3 -51.66 -13.89 10.04
CA GLU A 3 -51.46 -12.46 9.73
C GLU A 3 -51.83 -11.49 10.86
N GLN A 4 -52.37 -11.98 11.98
CA GLN A 4 -52.94 -11.10 13.02
C GLN A 4 -52.08 -10.86 14.27
N ASP A 5 -50.87 -11.41 14.39
CA ASP A 5 -50.03 -11.20 15.58
C ASP A 5 -48.57 -10.84 15.29
N LEU A 6 -48.22 -10.46 14.06
CA LEU A 6 -46.86 -9.96 13.75
C LEU A 6 -46.48 -8.73 14.61
N ASN A 7 -47.44 -7.87 14.94
CA ASN A 7 -47.26 -6.74 15.86
C ASN A 7 -46.84 -7.14 17.27
N THR A 8 -47.28 -8.31 17.74
CA THR A 8 -46.98 -8.82 19.09
C THR A 8 -45.54 -9.33 19.21
N TYR A 9 -44.91 -9.73 18.09
CA TYR A 9 -43.54 -10.25 18.07
C TYR A 9 -42.47 -9.21 17.71
N TRP A 10 -42.86 -8.07 17.12
CA TRP A 10 -41.91 -7.05 16.65
C TRP A 10 -41.03 -6.48 17.78
N GLU A 11 -41.59 -6.27 18.96
CA GLU A 11 -40.83 -5.81 20.12
C GLU A 11 -39.77 -6.83 20.55
N THR A 12 -40.12 -8.12 20.56
CA THR A 12 -39.17 -9.21 20.85
C THR A 12 -38.07 -9.29 19.79
N VAL A 13 -38.42 -9.14 18.50
CA VAL A 13 -37.44 -9.18 17.41
C VAL A 13 -36.46 -7.99 17.51
N VAL A 14 -36.98 -6.78 17.74
CA VAL A 14 -36.15 -5.56 17.82
C VAL A 14 -35.22 -5.58 19.04
N ASN A 15 -35.67 -6.16 20.16
CA ASN A 15 -34.86 -6.25 21.38
C ASN A 15 -33.89 -7.44 21.42
N THR A 16 -34.03 -8.43 20.53
CA THR A 16 -33.03 -9.51 20.38
C THR A 16 -31.86 -9.11 19.47
N ILE A 17 -31.99 -8.04 18.70
CA ILE A 17 -30.92 -7.51 17.86
C ILE A 17 -29.87 -6.81 18.74
N GLN A 18 -28.59 -7.15 18.50
CA GLN A 18 -27.46 -6.59 19.24
C GLN A 18 -27.10 -5.16 18.80
N ASP A 19 -27.50 -4.76 17.60
CA ASP A 19 -27.33 -3.39 17.11
C ASP A 19 -28.37 -2.47 17.76
N GLY A 20 -27.95 -1.26 18.10
CA GLY A 20 -28.87 -0.21 18.53
C GLY A 20 -29.82 0.13 17.39
N ILE A 21 -31.11 0.15 17.66
CA ILE A 21 -32.15 0.56 16.71
C ILE A 21 -32.83 1.80 17.27
N MET A 22 -32.99 2.81 16.43
CA MET A 22 -33.70 4.04 16.74
C MET A 22 -34.64 4.41 15.61
N ILE A 23 -35.83 4.88 15.96
CA ILE A 23 -36.79 5.45 15.02
C ILE A 23 -36.93 6.93 15.32
N VAL A 24 -36.83 7.77 14.30
CA VAL A 24 -37.07 9.21 14.39
C VAL A 24 -38.19 9.63 13.46
N ASP A 25 -38.94 10.64 13.84
CA ASP A 25 -39.93 11.27 12.97
C ASP A 25 -39.28 12.26 11.97
N LYS A 26 -40.10 12.95 11.17
CA LYS A 26 -39.64 13.96 10.21
C LYS A 26 -38.93 15.15 10.82
N THR A 27 -39.15 15.41 12.10
CA THR A 27 -38.57 16.54 12.83
C THR A 27 -37.27 16.15 13.55
N GLY A 28 -36.93 14.87 13.55
CA GLY A 28 -35.75 14.35 14.26
C GLY A 28 -36.02 13.98 15.71
N THR A 29 -37.28 14.00 16.10
CA THR A 29 -37.71 13.56 17.43
C THR A 29 -37.64 12.04 17.48
N ILE A 30 -36.98 11.50 18.49
CA ILE A 30 -36.87 10.06 18.73
C ILE A 30 -38.24 9.54 19.16
N VAL A 31 -38.76 8.58 18.40
CA VAL A 31 -40.06 7.95 18.64
C VAL A 31 -39.88 6.65 19.42
N SER A 32 -38.81 5.91 19.17
CA SER A 32 -38.57 4.61 19.78
C SER A 32 -37.08 4.24 19.70
N VAL A 33 -36.61 3.50 20.69
CA VAL A 33 -35.29 2.86 20.74
C VAL A 33 -35.43 1.44 21.27
N ASN A 34 -34.48 0.57 20.93
CA ASN A 34 -34.40 -0.79 21.49
C ASN A 34 -33.44 -0.86 22.69
N GLN A 35 -33.45 -1.99 23.39
CA GLN A 35 -32.57 -2.25 24.53
C GLN A 35 -31.08 -2.14 24.17
N ALA A 36 -30.68 -2.55 22.97
CA ALA A 36 -29.30 -2.43 22.52
C ALA A 36 -28.84 -0.97 22.39
N MET A 37 -29.74 -0.06 22.00
CA MET A 37 -29.45 1.37 21.93
C MET A 37 -29.24 1.98 23.33
N GLU A 38 -30.02 1.54 24.32
CA GLU A 38 -29.81 1.93 25.70
C GLU A 38 -28.44 1.45 26.21
N ASN A 39 -28.12 0.19 25.98
CA ASN A 39 -26.84 -0.41 26.37
C ASN A 39 -25.65 0.27 25.67
N LEU A 40 -25.81 0.63 24.39
CA LEU A 40 -24.79 1.28 23.58
C LEU A 40 -24.49 2.69 24.09
N THR A 41 -25.53 3.46 24.44
CA THR A 41 -25.42 4.90 24.71
C THR A 41 -25.38 5.26 26.20
N GLY A 42 -25.88 4.37 27.06
CA GLY A 42 -26.06 4.60 28.49
C GLY A 42 -27.26 5.48 28.84
N TYR A 43 -28.07 5.88 27.84
CA TYR A 43 -29.35 6.54 28.05
C TYR A 43 -30.47 5.50 28.13
N THR A 44 -31.50 5.75 28.93
CA THR A 44 -32.73 4.95 28.90
C THR A 44 -33.65 5.44 27.78
N SER A 45 -34.65 4.64 27.43
CA SER A 45 -35.71 5.02 26.50
C SER A 45 -36.42 6.28 26.98
N ASP A 46 -36.68 6.42 28.28
CA ASP A 46 -37.27 7.62 28.88
C ASP A 46 -36.39 8.87 28.73
N ASP A 47 -35.06 8.72 28.70
CA ASP A 47 -34.15 9.82 28.44
C ASP A 47 -34.15 10.23 26.95
N LEU A 48 -34.40 9.29 26.03
CA LEU A 48 -34.23 9.50 24.59
C LEU A 48 -35.53 9.83 23.86
N VAL A 49 -36.61 9.10 24.16
CA VAL A 49 -37.90 9.25 23.48
C VAL A 49 -38.50 10.63 23.75
N GLY A 50 -38.99 11.27 22.69
CA GLY A 50 -39.50 12.65 22.74
C GLY A 50 -38.40 13.72 22.66
N ASN A 51 -37.13 13.37 22.83
CA ASN A 51 -36.01 14.28 22.59
C ASN A 51 -35.55 14.24 21.13
N HIS A 52 -34.88 15.31 20.72
CA HIS A 52 -34.29 15.39 19.39
C HIS A 52 -32.99 14.56 19.32
N CYS A 53 -32.80 13.76 18.28
CA CYS A 53 -31.68 12.82 18.16
C CYS A 53 -30.28 13.48 18.13
N SER A 54 -30.23 14.82 18.07
CA SER A 54 -29.02 15.61 18.30
C SER A 54 -28.37 15.38 19.66
N VAL A 55 -29.12 14.91 20.65
CA VAL A 55 -28.60 14.59 22.00
C VAL A 55 -27.45 13.57 21.95
N LEU A 56 -27.48 12.69 20.95
CA LEU A 56 -26.47 11.63 20.74
C LEU A 56 -25.15 12.14 20.13
N GLY A 57 -25.07 13.41 19.75
CA GLY A 57 -23.82 14.04 19.31
C GLY A 57 -23.14 13.41 18.09
N CYS A 58 -23.86 12.67 17.25
CA CYS A 58 -23.28 11.97 16.09
C CYS A 58 -22.68 12.95 15.09
N ASP A 59 -21.37 12.87 14.87
CA ASP A 59 -20.59 13.76 13.99
C ASP A 59 -21.07 13.74 12.53
N LEU A 60 -21.43 12.57 12.01
CA LEU A 60 -22.04 12.41 10.70
C LEU A 60 -23.36 13.20 10.58
N CYS A 61 -24.17 13.20 11.63
CA CYS A 61 -25.45 13.89 11.65
C CYS A 61 -25.27 15.39 11.79
N LEU A 62 -24.29 15.85 12.58
CA LEU A 62 -23.96 17.27 12.70
C LEU A 62 -23.54 17.87 11.35
N ASN A 63 -22.76 17.11 10.56
CA ASN A 63 -22.30 17.54 9.23
C ASN A 63 -23.37 17.38 8.12
N SER A 64 -24.49 16.71 8.42
CA SER A 64 -25.56 16.40 7.46
C SER A 64 -26.89 17.09 7.81
N ARG A 65 -26.88 18.08 8.70
CA ARG A 65 -28.06 18.90 8.99
C ARG A 65 -28.27 19.95 7.92
N GLY A 66 -29.52 20.16 7.55
CA GLY A 66 -29.89 21.27 6.68
C GLY A 66 -29.64 22.62 7.37
N HIS A 67 -29.24 23.64 6.61
CA HIS A 67 -29.06 25.00 7.14
C HIS A 67 -30.41 25.61 7.57
N LYS A 68 -30.38 26.58 8.50
CA LYS A 68 -31.60 27.31 8.93
C LYS A 68 -32.34 27.86 7.70
N GLY A 69 -33.52 27.31 7.41
CA GLY A 69 -34.37 27.69 6.27
C GLY A 69 -34.57 26.60 5.21
N GLU A 70 -33.88 25.46 5.29
CA GLU A 70 -34.13 24.30 4.43
C GLU A 70 -35.36 23.48 4.88
N LYS A 71 -36.01 22.83 3.91
CA LYS A 71 -37.29 22.12 4.10
C LYS A 71 -37.18 20.90 5.03
N ASP A 72 -36.02 20.26 5.03
CA ASP A 72 -35.75 19.04 5.78
C ASP A 72 -34.49 19.22 6.66
N TRP A 73 -34.63 18.98 7.97
CA TRP A 73 -33.56 19.22 8.94
C TRP A 73 -32.39 18.22 8.85
N CYS A 74 -32.63 17.05 8.24
CA CYS A 74 -31.67 15.96 8.09
C CYS A 74 -31.59 15.51 6.63
N ARG A 75 -30.37 15.52 6.06
CA ARG A 75 -30.12 15.17 4.66
C ARG A 75 -30.49 13.73 4.29
N LEU A 76 -30.72 12.85 5.27
CA LEU A 76 -31.28 11.52 5.02
C LEU A 76 -32.65 11.58 4.31
N PHE A 77 -33.46 12.59 4.60
CA PHE A 77 -34.77 12.75 3.96
C PHE A 77 -34.68 13.15 2.47
N GLU A 78 -33.54 13.71 2.06
CA GLU A 78 -33.21 13.93 0.65
C GLU A 78 -32.63 12.69 -0.02
N ILE A 79 -31.67 12.03 0.65
CA ILE A 79 -30.87 10.93 0.08
C ILE A 79 -31.65 9.60 0.08
N GLY A 80 -32.61 9.43 0.99
CA GLY A 80 -33.46 8.24 1.10
C GLY A 80 -32.87 7.10 1.93
N SER A 81 -31.57 6.88 1.90
CA SER A 81 -30.89 5.89 2.75
C SER A 81 -29.40 6.19 2.96
N LEU A 82 -28.83 5.65 4.03
CA LEU A 82 -27.41 5.66 4.36
C LEU A 82 -26.97 4.24 4.72
N TYR A 83 -25.83 3.83 4.18
CA TYR A 83 -25.29 2.50 4.42
C TYR A 83 -23.84 2.56 4.91
N ARG A 84 -23.57 1.85 6.00
CA ARG A 84 -22.26 1.60 6.64
C ARG A 84 -21.41 2.87 6.79
N ARG A 85 -22.00 3.94 7.30
CA ARG A 85 -21.27 5.18 7.57
C ARG A 85 -20.69 5.14 8.97
N ARG A 86 -19.38 5.37 9.10
CA ARG A 86 -18.74 5.54 10.41
C ARG A 86 -19.19 6.85 11.03
N CYS A 87 -19.55 6.82 12.31
CA CYS A 87 -19.86 7.99 13.10
C CYS A 87 -19.35 7.78 14.53
N ARG A 88 -19.02 8.88 15.21
CA ARG A 88 -18.74 8.90 16.64
C ARG A 88 -19.96 9.37 17.41
N LEU A 89 -20.39 8.58 18.38
CA LEU A 89 -21.62 8.79 19.15
C LEU A 89 -21.27 9.14 20.60
N ILE A 90 -21.85 10.22 21.14
CA ILE A 90 -21.58 10.70 22.51
C ILE A 90 -22.51 9.96 23.48
N LEU A 91 -21.93 9.45 24.56
CA LEU A 91 -22.61 8.68 25.59
C LEU A 91 -23.12 9.59 26.72
N LYS A 92 -24.06 9.08 27.52
CA LYS A 92 -24.61 9.81 28.69
C LYS A 92 -23.53 10.25 29.69
N ASN A 93 -22.47 9.46 29.83
CA ASN A 93 -21.35 9.75 30.71
C ASN A 93 -20.29 10.71 30.11
N GLY A 94 -20.54 11.27 28.92
CA GLY A 94 -19.62 12.17 28.22
C GLY A 94 -18.51 11.47 27.42
N GLY A 95 -18.40 10.14 27.50
CA GLY A 95 -17.53 9.35 26.64
C GLY A 95 -18.07 9.24 25.21
N TYR A 96 -17.39 8.45 24.37
CA TYR A 96 -17.86 8.17 23.02
C TYR A 96 -17.73 6.69 22.63
N ARG A 97 -18.45 6.32 21.57
CA ARG A 97 -18.30 5.05 20.82
C ARG A 97 -18.11 5.31 19.34
N GLU A 98 -17.30 4.48 18.71
CA GLU A 98 -17.18 4.42 17.25
C GLU A 98 -18.24 3.44 16.75
N ILE A 99 -19.12 3.90 15.87
CA ILE A 99 -20.23 3.08 15.37
C ILE A 99 -20.29 3.06 13.85
N LEU A 100 -20.89 2.00 13.29
CA LEU A 100 -21.40 2.00 11.93
C LEU A 100 -22.90 2.29 11.95
N LYS A 101 -23.27 3.37 11.27
CA LYS A 101 -24.64 3.81 11.12
C LYS A 101 -25.20 3.36 9.77
N ASN A 102 -26.36 2.72 9.80
CA ASN A 102 -27.25 2.60 8.66
C ASN A 102 -28.52 3.40 8.94
N ALA A 103 -29.15 3.96 7.90
CA ALA A 103 -30.43 4.62 8.04
C ALA A 103 -31.28 4.44 6.80
N SER A 104 -32.58 4.25 6.96
CA SER A 104 -33.53 4.10 5.86
C SER A 104 -34.83 4.82 6.19
N LEU A 105 -35.43 5.50 5.20
CA LEU A 105 -36.69 6.19 5.39
C LEU A 105 -37.85 5.21 5.59
N LEU A 106 -38.68 5.49 6.57
CA LEU A 106 -39.99 4.87 6.76
C LEU A 106 -41.01 5.61 5.92
N ARG A 107 -41.84 4.88 5.16
CA ARG A 107 -42.88 5.43 4.28
C ARG A 107 -44.25 4.88 4.65
N ASN A 108 -45.29 5.70 4.53
CA ASN A 108 -46.67 5.25 4.67
C ASN A 108 -47.16 4.53 3.40
N SER A 109 -48.39 4.00 3.44
CA SER A 109 -49.05 3.32 2.31
C SER A 109 -49.23 4.20 1.07
N ARG A 110 -49.11 5.54 1.20
CA ARG A 110 -49.15 6.50 0.09
C ARG A 110 -47.75 6.88 -0.42
N GLY A 111 -46.70 6.18 0.02
CA GLY A 111 -45.31 6.41 -0.38
C GLY A 111 -44.65 7.64 0.24
N GLN A 112 -45.35 8.38 1.10
CA GLN A 112 -44.80 9.57 1.76
C GLN A 112 -43.89 9.13 2.89
N ALA A 113 -42.68 9.70 2.96
CA ALA A 113 -41.81 9.51 4.13
C ALA A 113 -42.56 9.96 5.39
N ILE A 114 -42.42 9.23 6.48
CA ILE A 114 -43.02 9.53 7.80
C ILE A 114 -41.98 9.58 8.91
N GLY A 115 -40.78 9.04 8.68
CA GLY A 115 -39.67 9.03 9.63
C GLY A 115 -38.48 8.27 9.04
N ALA A 116 -37.56 7.87 9.90
CA ALA A 116 -36.43 7.02 9.54
C ALA A 116 -36.17 5.98 10.62
N VAL A 117 -35.74 4.79 10.19
CA VAL A 117 -35.13 3.79 11.08
C VAL A 117 -33.62 3.87 10.91
N GLU A 118 -32.92 3.91 12.03
CA GLU A 118 -31.47 3.96 12.09
C GLU A 118 -30.95 2.77 12.88
N THR A 119 -29.88 2.15 12.41
CA THR A 119 -29.17 1.10 13.14
C THR A 119 -27.74 1.51 13.44
N PHE A 120 -27.26 1.12 14.62
CA PHE A 120 -25.98 1.48 15.20
C PHE A 120 -25.25 0.22 15.65
N THR A 121 -24.22 -0.17 14.90
CA THR A 121 -23.33 -1.27 15.25
C THR A 121 -22.09 -0.72 15.96
N ASP A 122 -21.79 -1.15 17.18
CA ASP A 122 -20.55 -0.76 17.88
C ASP A 122 -19.33 -1.40 17.19
N ILE A 123 -18.39 -0.56 16.75
CA ILE A 123 -17.12 -0.98 16.15
C ILE A 123 -15.91 -0.48 16.95
N THR A 124 -16.13 0.01 18.18
CA THR A 124 -15.08 0.60 19.03
C THR A 124 -13.92 -0.37 19.27
N GLU A 125 -14.22 -1.64 19.56
CA GLU A 125 -13.17 -2.65 19.75
C GLU A 125 -12.40 -2.95 18.46
N ILE A 126 -13.09 -2.96 17.31
CA ILE A 126 -12.48 -3.23 16.01
C ILE A 126 -11.48 -2.11 15.69
N ILE A 127 -11.89 -0.85 15.82
CA ILE A 127 -11.01 0.30 15.60
C ILE A 127 -9.81 0.30 16.56
N LYS A 128 -10.04 -0.03 17.85
CA LYS A 128 -8.95 -0.16 18.84
C LYS A 128 -7.95 -1.24 18.45
N LYS A 129 -8.43 -2.41 18.03
CA LYS A 129 -7.58 -3.53 17.59
C LYS A 129 -6.81 -3.18 16.32
N ASP A 130 -7.43 -2.52 15.35
CA ASP A 130 -6.75 -2.05 14.12
C ASP A 130 -5.61 -1.08 14.45
N HIS A 131 -5.85 -0.09 15.33
CA HIS A 131 -4.81 0.84 15.78
C HIS A 131 -3.66 0.11 16.50
N GLN A 132 -3.98 -0.88 17.33
CA GLN A 132 -2.98 -1.67 18.04
C GLN A 132 -2.14 -2.53 17.09
N ILE A 133 -2.76 -3.14 16.07
CA ILE A 133 -2.05 -3.87 15.02
C ILE A 133 -1.11 -2.95 14.25
N GLU A 134 -1.55 -1.73 13.91
CA GLU A 134 -0.69 -0.75 13.26
C GLU A 134 0.49 -0.32 14.14
N ALA A 135 0.27 -0.13 15.44
CA ALA A 135 1.33 0.20 16.40
C ALA A 135 2.38 -0.92 16.48
N PHE A 136 1.96 -2.18 16.69
CA PHE A 136 2.87 -3.32 16.72
C PHE A 136 3.62 -3.52 15.40
N ARG A 137 2.98 -3.26 14.25
CA ARG A 137 3.66 -3.27 12.95
C ARG A 137 4.74 -2.19 12.84
N ARG A 138 4.59 -1.05 13.50
CA ARG A 138 5.62 0.00 13.52
C ARG A 138 6.77 -0.39 14.44
N GLU A 139 6.48 -0.94 15.61
CA GLU A 139 7.47 -1.41 16.59
C GLU A 139 8.34 -2.54 16.04
N LEU A 140 7.71 -3.55 15.42
CA LEU A 140 8.42 -4.63 14.69
C LEU A 140 9.30 -4.11 13.54
N ARG A 141 9.03 -2.93 13.01
CA ARG A 141 9.88 -2.29 11.97
C ARG A 141 11.03 -1.49 12.57
N SER A 142 10.89 -0.99 13.80
CA SER A 142 11.86 -0.07 14.40
C SER A 142 12.95 -0.74 15.22
N GLU A 143 12.72 -1.95 15.76
CA GLU A 143 13.67 -2.50 16.73
C GLU A 143 14.81 -3.34 16.14
N ASP A 144 14.67 -3.95 14.95
CA ASP A 144 15.71 -4.88 14.43
C ASP A 144 16.00 -4.78 12.92
N GLY A 145 15.47 -3.76 12.23
CA GLY A 145 15.55 -3.63 10.77
C GLY A 145 16.48 -2.53 10.29
N PHE A 146 17.51 -2.87 9.50
CA PHE A 146 18.26 -1.91 8.68
C PHE A 146 17.69 -1.90 7.26
N HIS A 147 16.83 -0.93 6.94
CA HIS A 147 16.18 -0.81 5.63
C HIS A 147 15.45 -2.09 5.16
N GLY A 148 14.82 -2.81 6.08
CA GLY A 148 14.11 -4.07 5.81
C GLY A 148 14.97 -5.34 5.92
N ILE A 149 16.26 -5.20 6.24
CA ILE A 149 17.16 -6.32 6.55
C ILE A 149 17.14 -6.56 8.06
N LEU A 150 16.75 -7.75 8.50
CA LEU A 150 16.77 -8.15 9.90
C LEU A 150 18.12 -8.79 10.23
N GLY A 151 18.78 -8.34 11.30
CA GLY A 151 20.03 -8.93 11.73
C GLY A 151 20.68 -8.22 12.91
N THR A 152 20.86 -8.93 14.01
CA THR A 152 21.44 -8.39 15.26
C THR A 152 22.87 -8.86 15.53
N SER A 153 23.36 -9.83 14.76
CA SER A 153 24.71 -10.40 14.95
C SER A 153 25.83 -9.39 14.64
N PRO A 154 27.01 -9.53 15.25
CA PRO A 154 28.16 -8.65 14.97
C PRO A 154 28.55 -8.63 13.48
N LEU A 155 28.44 -9.77 12.78
CA LEU A 155 28.71 -9.86 11.34
C LEU A 155 27.69 -9.05 10.53
N MET A 156 26.40 -9.12 10.87
CA MET A 156 25.37 -8.31 10.20
C MET A 156 25.57 -6.82 10.44
N LYS A 157 26.01 -6.42 11.64
CA LYS A 157 26.37 -5.02 11.91
C LYS A 157 27.51 -4.54 11.00
N GLN A 158 28.51 -5.39 10.74
CA GLN A 158 29.58 -5.06 9.78
C GLN A 158 29.03 -4.90 8.36
N VAL A 159 28.11 -5.77 7.93
CA VAL A 159 27.43 -5.64 6.63
C VAL A 159 26.66 -4.31 6.56
N PHE A 160 25.96 -3.91 7.63
CA PHE A 160 25.25 -2.62 7.64
C PHE A 160 26.19 -1.41 7.51
N GLU A 161 27.37 -1.45 8.15
CA GLU A 161 28.38 -0.40 7.98
C GLU A 161 28.97 -0.39 6.56
N LEU A 162 29.21 -1.55 5.96
CA LEU A 162 29.62 -1.63 4.55
C LEU A 162 28.57 -1.04 3.62
N ILE A 163 27.29 -1.32 3.86
CA ILE A 163 26.18 -0.73 3.08
C ILE A 163 26.16 0.80 3.21
N LYS A 164 26.34 1.33 4.43
CA LYS A 164 26.41 2.78 4.66
C LYS A 164 27.55 3.43 3.89
N ASN A 165 28.74 2.84 3.95
CA ASN A 165 29.92 3.34 3.26
C ASN A 165 29.75 3.26 1.74
N ALA A 166 29.28 2.13 1.24
CA ALA A 166 29.00 1.93 -0.18
C ALA A 166 27.99 2.96 -0.69
N ALA A 167 26.93 3.27 0.07
CA ALA A 167 25.90 4.21 -0.34
C ALA A 167 26.41 5.64 -0.59
N GLN A 168 27.49 6.07 0.08
CA GLN A 168 28.07 7.41 -0.09
C GLN A 168 29.01 7.53 -1.31
N SER A 169 29.45 6.42 -1.88
CA SER A 169 30.29 6.39 -3.08
C SER A 169 29.43 6.27 -4.35
N ASP A 170 29.92 6.76 -5.50
CA ASP A 170 29.31 6.51 -6.82
C ASP A 170 29.97 5.31 -7.54
N ALA A 171 30.92 4.64 -6.89
CA ALA A 171 31.57 3.45 -7.45
C ALA A 171 30.60 2.27 -7.63
N PRO A 172 30.89 1.37 -8.60
CA PRO A 172 30.20 0.10 -8.71
C PRO A 172 30.31 -0.72 -7.42
N VAL A 173 29.23 -1.43 -7.08
CA VAL A 173 29.17 -2.30 -5.90
C VAL A 173 28.79 -3.70 -6.35
N ILE A 174 29.46 -4.72 -5.83
CA ILE A 174 29.08 -6.12 -6.02
C ILE A 174 28.60 -6.76 -4.71
N ILE A 175 27.44 -7.41 -4.76
CA ILE A 175 26.83 -8.09 -3.62
C ILE A 175 26.96 -9.59 -3.82
N LEU A 176 27.82 -10.22 -3.03
CA LEU A 176 28.05 -11.66 -3.05
C LEU A 176 27.21 -12.34 -1.98
N GLY A 177 26.60 -13.47 -2.31
CA GLY A 177 25.87 -14.28 -1.35
C GLY A 177 25.04 -15.37 -2.00
N GLU A 178 24.73 -16.41 -1.22
CA GLU A 178 23.90 -17.53 -1.68
C GLU A 178 22.51 -17.07 -2.15
N SER A 179 21.83 -17.92 -2.90
CA SER A 179 20.46 -17.65 -3.34
C SER A 179 19.52 -17.53 -2.12
N GLY A 180 18.59 -16.57 -2.15
CA GLY A 180 17.63 -16.35 -1.07
C GLY A 180 18.17 -15.58 0.16
N THR A 181 19.42 -15.13 0.17
CA THR A 181 20.02 -14.38 1.30
C THR A 181 19.63 -12.89 1.38
N GLY A 182 18.74 -12.42 0.51
CA GLY A 182 18.24 -11.04 0.55
C GLY A 182 19.18 -10.01 -0.11
N LYS A 183 20.00 -10.41 -1.10
CA LYS A 183 20.88 -9.50 -1.87
C LYS A 183 20.13 -8.29 -2.45
N GLU A 184 18.88 -8.47 -2.87
CA GLU A 184 18.04 -7.36 -3.35
C GLU A 184 17.74 -6.34 -2.23
N LEU A 185 17.55 -6.79 -0.98
CA LEU A 185 17.34 -5.88 0.17
C LEU A 185 18.58 -5.03 0.43
N VAL A 186 19.78 -5.60 0.26
CA VAL A 186 21.05 -4.87 0.34
C VAL A 186 21.11 -3.79 -0.74
N ALA A 187 20.79 -4.12 -2.00
CA ALA A 187 20.76 -3.14 -3.08
C ALA A 187 19.72 -2.01 -2.86
N ASN A 188 18.53 -2.37 -2.35
CA ASN A 188 17.50 -1.40 -1.94
C ASN A 188 18.01 -0.46 -0.84
N ALA A 189 18.69 -1.02 0.17
CA ALA A 189 19.26 -0.24 1.26
C ALA A 189 20.30 0.75 0.72
N ILE A 190 21.27 0.30 -0.09
CA ILE A 190 22.27 1.16 -0.73
C ILE A 190 21.59 2.33 -1.47
N HIS A 191 20.56 2.06 -2.28
CA HIS A 191 19.84 3.12 -2.98
C HIS A 191 19.15 4.10 -2.03
N ALA A 192 18.43 3.60 -1.02
CA ALA A 192 17.62 4.41 -0.10
C ALA A 192 18.45 5.41 0.72
N ILE A 193 19.70 5.08 1.04
CA ILE A 193 20.63 5.96 1.79
C ILE A 193 21.69 6.64 0.92
N SER A 194 21.64 6.47 -0.40
CA SER A 194 22.55 7.15 -1.32
C SER A 194 22.10 8.58 -1.65
N PRO A 195 23.00 9.44 -2.17
CA PRO A 195 22.63 10.73 -2.76
C PRO A 195 21.59 10.61 -3.89
N ARG A 196 21.48 9.43 -4.53
CA ARG A 196 20.54 9.12 -5.63
C ARG A 196 19.19 8.57 -5.15
N LYS A 197 18.87 8.60 -3.85
CA LYS A 197 17.61 8.03 -3.27
C LYS A 197 16.29 8.53 -3.89
N ASN A 198 16.28 9.74 -4.46
CA ASN A 198 15.11 10.33 -5.11
C ASN A 198 15.14 10.17 -6.65
N LYS A 199 16.10 9.40 -7.17
CA LYS A 199 16.30 9.13 -8.60
C LYS A 199 15.78 7.73 -8.93
N PRO A 200 15.62 7.37 -10.21
CA PRO A 200 15.16 6.05 -10.60
C PRO A 200 16.04 4.93 -10.01
N PHE A 201 15.40 3.84 -9.58
CA PHE A 201 16.07 2.59 -9.23
C PHE A 201 15.51 1.46 -10.09
N VAL A 202 16.25 1.08 -11.12
CA VAL A 202 15.81 0.08 -12.09
C VAL A 202 16.50 -1.24 -11.77
N LYS A 203 15.71 -2.32 -11.75
CA LYS A 203 16.18 -3.67 -11.42
C LYS A 203 16.01 -4.60 -12.60
N VAL A 204 16.97 -5.50 -12.80
CA VAL A 204 16.94 -6.57 -13.80
C VAL A 204 17.50 -7.83 -13.19
N ASN A 205 16.85 -8.96 -13.40
CA ASN A 205 17.40 -10.28 -13.09
C ASN A 205 17.75 -10.97 -14.41
N CYS A 206 19.00 -11.40 -14.54
CA CYS A 206 19.55 -11.95 -15.78
C CYS A 206 19.20 -13.43 -16.01
N ALA A 207 18.89 -14.18 -14.96
CA ALA A 207 18.55 -15.60 -15.05
C ALA A 207 17.20 -15.88 -15.73
N ALA A 208 16.34 -14.86 -15.88
CA ALA A 208 14.95 -15.01 -16.31
C ALA A 208 14.71 -14.84 -17.83
N LEU A 209 15.71 -14.41 -18.60
CA LEU A 209 15.53 -14.03 -20.01
C LEU A 209 16.51 -14.74 -20.95
N ASN A 210 16.07 -15.01 -22.17
CA ASN A 210 16.99 -15.42 -23.23
C ASN A 210 17.89 -14.25 -23.67
N GLU A 211 19.03 -14.55 -24.29
CA GLU A 211 20.06 -13.55 -24.63
C GLU A 211 19.52 -12.37 -25.46
N CYS A 212 18.77 -12.65 -26.53
CA CYS A 212 18.23 -11.60 -27.40
C CYS A 212 17.24 -10.68 -26.68
N LEU A 213 16.37 -11.24 -25.83
CA LEU A 213 15.42 -10.45 -25.04
C LEU A 213 16.12 -9.66 -23.93
N LEU A 214 17.15 -10.24 -23.30
CA LEU A 214 17.93 -9.58 -22.28
C LEU A 214 18.65 -8.35 -22.86
N GLU A 215 19.34 -8.48 -24.00
CA GLU A 215 19.97 -7.34 -24.66
C GLU A 215 18.97 -6.24 -25.03
N SER A 216 17.83 -6.63 -25.60
CA SER A 216 16.77 -5.70 -25.96
C SER A 216 16.14 -5.00 -24.74
N GLU A 217 15.98 -5.69 -23.61
CA GLU A 217 15.47 -5.10 -22.37
C GLU A 217 16.49 -4.15 -21.74
N LEU A 218 17.77 -4.53 -21.71
CA LEU A 218 18.83 -3.71 -21.12
C LEU A 218 19.10 -2.45 -21.93
N PHE A 219 19.40 -2.60 -23.22
CA PHE A 219 19.93 -1.54 -24.07
C PHE A 219 18.88 -0.94 -25.02
N GLY A 220 17.74 -1.59 -25.20
CA GLY A 220 16.74 -1.19 -26.20
C GLY A 220 17.10 -1.67 -27.60
N HIS A 221 16.20 -1.43 -28.55
CA HIS A 221 16.38 -1.82 -29.95
C HIS A 221 15.71 -0.83 -30.90
N VAL A 222 16.22 -0.77 -32.13
CA VAL A 222 15.54 -0.08 -33.24
C VAL A 222 14.62 -1.03 -34.01
N LYS A 223 13.65 -0.47 -34.75
CA LYS A 223 12.76 -1.25 -35.59
C LYS A 223 13.57 -2.08 -36.60
N GLY A 224 13.29 -3.39 -36.67
CA GLY A 224 13.97 -4.31 -37.58
C GLY A 224 15.30 -4.87 -37.08
N ALA A 225 15.69 -4.61 -35.82
CA ALA A 225 16.95 -5.11 -35.27
C ALA A 225 17.05 -6.64 -35.18
N PHE A 226 15.92 -7.35 -35.03
CA PHE A 226 15.83 -8.82 -35.02
C PHE A 226 14.42 -9.28 -35.43
N THR A 227 14.24 -10.58 -35.63
CA THR A 227 12.93 -11.17 -35.96
C THR A 227 11.94 -10.95 -34.81
N GLY A 228 10.93 -10.10 -35.05
CA GLY A 228 9.96 -9.68 -34.04
C GLY A 228 10.10 -8.23 -33.55
N ALA A 229 11.15 -7.50 -33.96
CA ALA A 229 11.35 -6.09 -33.66
C ALA A 229 10.43 -5.17 -34.52
N VAL A 230 9.11 -5.29 -34.34
CA VAL A 230 8.09 -4.56 -35.14
C VAL A 230 8.14 -3.04 -34.90
N ARG A 231 8.58 -2.62 -33.72
CA ARG A 231 8.75 -1.21 -33.31
C ARG A 231 10.05 -1.08 -32.53
N GLY A 232 10.65 0.11 -32.50
CA GLY A 232 11.78 0.38 -31.61
C GLY A 232 11.34 0.57 -30.16
N ARG A 233 12.23 0.28 -29.20
CA ARG A 233 11.98 0.40 -27.76
C ARG A 233 13.23 0.91 -27.03
N ALA A 234 13.04 1.82 -26.09
CA ALA A 234 14.11 2.30 -25.21
C ALA A 234 14.48 1.22 -24.18
N GLY A 235 15.77 1.13 -23.85
CA GLY A 235 16.29 0.17 -22.87
C GLY A 235 16.07 0.60 -21.43
N ARG A 236 16.23 -0.36 -20.51
CA ARG A 236 16.17 -0.10 -19.06
C ARG A 236 17.29 0.81 -18.58
N PHE A 237 18.46 0.81 -19.22
CA PHE A 237 19.52 1.78 -18.91
C PHE A 237 19.08 3.24 -19.15
N GLU A 238 18.29 3.49 -20.20
CA GLU A 238 17.73 4.83 -20.46
C GLU A 238 16.75 5.24 -19.34
N ALA A 239 15.93 4.28 -18.86
CA ALA A 239 14.99 4.51 -17.76
C ALA A 239 15.66 4.77 -16.41
N ALA A 240 16.90 4.29 -16.22
CA ALA A 240 17.67 4.44 -15.00
C ALA A 240 18.52 5.72 -14.94
N ARG A 241 18.46 6.56 -15.98
CA ARG A 241 19.31 7.74 -16.12
C ARG A 241 19.26 8.66 -14.89
N GLY A 242 20.43 8.99 -14.38
CA GLY A 242 20.66 9.79 -13.17
C GLY A 242 20.49 9.02 -11.86
N GLY A 243 20.13 7.73 -11.91
CA GLY A 243 19.83 6.90 -10.75
C GLY A 243 20.75 5.68 -10.60
N ASN A 244 20.21 4.62 -9.98
CA ASN A 244 20.91 3.36 -9.76
C ASN A 244 20.31 2.26 -10.64
N PHE A 245 21.16 1.34 -11.11
CA PHE A 245 20.78 0.16 -11.86
C PHE A 245 21.27 -1.08 -11.15
N PHE A 246 20.33 -1.94 -10.77
CA PHE A 246 20.61 -3.19 -10.10
C PHE A 246 20.53 -4.35 -11.08
N ILE A 247 21.62 -5.12 -11.16
CA ILE A 247 21.73 -6.33 -11.96
C ILE A 247 21.86 -7.52 -11.02
N ASP A 248 20.80 -8.31 -10.93
CA ASP A 248 20.76 -9.55 -10.18
C ASP A 248 21.20 -10.72 -11.06
N GLU A 249 21.93 -11.65 -10.44
CA GLU A 249 22.60 -12.78 -11.09
C GLU A 249 23.49 -12.35 -12.28
N ILE A 250 24.42 -11.43 -12.03
CA ILE A 250 25.38 -10.93 -13.04
C ILE A 250 26.21 -12.05 -13.69
N GLY A 251 26.41 -13.17 -13.00
CA GLY A 251 27.10 -14.35 -13.51
C GLY A 251 26.40 -15.01 -14.70
N ASP A 252 25.09 -14.81 -14.87
CA ASP A 252 24.31 -15.36 -15.98
C ASP A 252 24.30 -14.47 -17.22
N LEU A 253 25.09 -13.37 -17.24
CA LEU A 253 25.19 -12.52 -18.42
C LEU A 253 25.89 -13.23 -19.59
N PRO A 254 25.30 -13.26 -20.78
CA PRO A 254 25.99 -13.72 -21.99
C PRO A 254 27.21 -12.85 -22.32
N LEU A 255 28.28 -13.46 -22.86
CA LEU A 255 29.53 -12.76 -23.21
C LEU A 255 29.32 -11.50 -24.09
N PRO A 256 28.45 -11.49 -25.11
CA PRO A 256 28.19 -10.27 -25.90
C PRO A 256 27.58 -9.13 -25.07
N THR A 257 26.71 -9.48 -24.12
CA THR A 257 26.09 -8.52 -23.19
C THR A 257 27.11 -7.96 -22.20
N GLN A 258 28.07 -8.78 -21.76
CA GLN A 258 29.17 -8.36 -20.88
C GLN A 258 30.03 -7.26 -21.54
N VAL A 259 30.32 -7.38 -22.85
CA VAL A 259 31.08 -6.36 -23.60
C VAL A 259 30.33 -5.02 -23.61
N LYS A 260 29.02 -5.04 -23.85
CA LYS A 260 28.20 -3.82 -23.84
C LYS A 260 28.12 -3.21 -22.44
N LEU A 261 27.98 -4.04 -21.41
CA LEU A 261 27.98 -3.58 -20.02
C LEU A 261 29.30 -2.91 -19.62
N LEU A 262 30.44 -3.44 -20.08
CA LEU A 262 31.75 -2.83 -19.86
C LEU A 262 31.80 -1.41 -20.44
N ARG A 263 31.28 -1.20 -21.66
CA ARG A 263 31.17 0.13 -22.27
C ARG A 263 30.28 1.07 -21.45
N VAL A 264 29.20 0.58 -20.85
CA VAL A 264 28.39 1.39 -19.91
C VAL A 264 29.20 1.83 -18.70
N LEU A 265 30.02 0.93 -18.13
CA LEU A 265 30.83 1.24 -16.96
C LEU A 265 31.97 2.22 -17.27
N GLU A 266 32.60 2.09 -18.43
CA GLU A 266 33.79 2.87 -18.82
C GLU A 266 33.45 4.18 -19.52
N GLU A 267 32.64 4.12 -20.57
CA GLU A 267 32.34 5.25 -21.46
C GLU A 267 31.05 5.99 -21.04
N LYS A 268 30.25 5.42 -20.14
CA LYS A 268 28.93 5.96 -19.75
C LYS A 268 28.00 6.17 -20.95
N VAL A 269 28.06 5.26 -21.93
CA VAL A 269 27.18 5.23 -23.10
C VAL A 269 26.58 3.85 -23.32
N ILE A 270 25.42 3.80 -23.97
CA ILE A 270 24.83 2.59 -24.53
C ILE A 270 24.60 2.75 -26.03
N GLU A 271 24.46 1.64 -26.72
CA GLU A 271 23.99 1.56 -28.11
C GLU A 271 22.79 0.62 -28.16
N ARG A 272 21.74 1.01 -28.89
CA ARG A 272 20.56 0.14 -29.07
C ARG A 272 20.91 -1.01 -29.99
N VAL A 273 20.28 -2.17 -29.79
CA VAL A 273 20.44 -3.31 -30.71
C VAL A 273 19.98 -2.88 -32.11
N GLY A 274 20.85 -3.09 -33.11
CA GLY A 274 20.62 -2.70 -34.51
C GLY A 274 20.94 -1.24 -34.83
N ASP A 275 21.52 -0.49 -33.89
CA ASP A 275 21.95 0.90 -34.05
C ASP A 275 23.38 1.05 -33.52
N ASN A 276 24.15 2.01 -34.05
CA ASN A 276 25.50 2.33 -33.60
C ASN A 276 25.59 3.74 -33.01
N ARG A 277 24.47 4.44 -32.87
CA ARG A 277 24.43 5.75 -32.24
C ARG A 277 24.65 5.63 -30.73
N PRO A 278 25.71 6.26 -30.17
CA PRO A 278 25.93 6.25 -28.73
C PRO A 278 24.91 7.14 -28.02
N ILE A 279 24.39 6.65 -26.90
CA ILE A 279 23.43 7.34 -26.03
C ILE A 279 24.06 7.48 -24.64
N PRO A 280 24.34 8.70 -24.15
CA PRO A 280 24.95 8.90 -22.85
C PRO A 280 24.00 8.53 -21.70
N VAL A 281 24.48 7.74 -20.76
CA VAL A 281 23.78 7.25 -19.59
C VAL A 281 24.62 7.44 -18.32
N ASP A 282 24.25 8.41 -17.49
CA ASP A 282 24.80 8.53 -16.14
C ASP A 282 24.02 7.59 -15.21
N VAL A 283 24.57 6.43 -14.92
CA VAL A 283 23.94 5.43 -14.07
C VAL A 283 24.99 4.77 -13.19
N ARG A 284 24.66 4.62 -11.90
CA ARG A 284 25.46 3.85 -10.95
C ARG A 284 25.04 2.39 -11.01
N ILE A 285 26.01 1.48 -11.13
CA ILE A 285 25.76 0.04 -11.25
C ILE A 285 25.92 -0.63 -9.89
N ILE A 286 24.94 -1.45 -9.51
CA ILE A 286 24.98 -2.35 -8.37
C ILE A 286 24.73 -3.76 -8.92
N THR A 287 25.62 -4.71 -8.67
CA THR A 287 25.49 -6.08 -9.15
C THR A 287 25.32 -7.06 -7.99
N ALA A 288 24.70 -8.20 -8.25
CA ALA A 288 24.60 -9.31 -7.31
C ALA A 288 24.80 -10.64 -8.02
N THR A 289 25.36 -11.63 -7.32
CA THR A 289 25.49 -13.00 -7.83
C THR A 289 25.67 -13.99 -6.68
N ASN A 290 25.19 -15.22 -6.87
CA ASN A 290 25.55 -16.36 -6.04
C ASN A 290 26.71 -17.20 -6.59
N GLN A 291 27.15 -16.95 -7.82
CA GLN A 291 28.20 -17.70 -8.50
C GLN A 291 29.60 -17.17 -8.17
N ASP A 292 30.60 -18.05 -8.23
CA ASP A 292 32.01 -17.66 -8.13
C ASP A 292 32.49 -17.05 -9.45
N LEU A 293 32.52 -15.72 -9.52
CA LEU A 293 32.96 -15.01 -10.72
C LEU A 293 34.41 -15.30 -11.09
N LYS A 294 35.30 -15.60 -10.14
CA LYS A 294 36.70 -15.92 -10.46
C LYS A 294 36.78 -17.24 -11.22
N ALA A 295 36.05 -18.26 -10.76
CA ALA A 295 35.94 -19.52 -11.47
C ALA A 295 35.31 -19.34 -12.86
N LEU A 296 34.30 -18.46 -13.02
CA LEU A 296 33.74 -18.18 -14.34
C LEU A 296 34.73 -17.48 -15.27
N VAL A 297 35.60 -16.61 -14.74
CA VAL A 297 36.68 -15.97 -15.51
C VAL A 297 37.69 -17.02 -15.98
N GLU A 298 38.14 -17.91 -15.10
CA GLU A 298 39.08 -18.99 -15.45
C GLU A 298 38.52 -19.93 -16.53
N ASN A 299 37.20 -20.15 -16.53
CA ASN A 299 36.51 -20.98 -17.52
C ASN A 299 36.13 -20.22 -18.81
N GLY A 300 36.46 -18.92 -18.92
CA GLY A 300 36.12 -18.10 -20.09
C GLY A 300 34.63 -17.78 -20.26
N LEU A 301 33.83 -17.97 -19.20
CA LEU A 301 32.39 -17.68 -19.17
C LEU A 301 32.09 -16.25 -18.70
N PHE A 302 33.06 -15.62 -18.03
CA PHE A 302 32.97 -14.23 -17.60
C PHE A 302 34.25 -13.49 -17.99
N ARG A 303 34.14 -12.24 -18.43
CA ARG A 303 35.31 -11.47 -18.84
C ARG A 303 36.06 -10.91 -17.64
N GLU A 304 37.38 -11.06 -17.68
CA GLU A 304 38.28 -10.56 -16.64
C GLU A 304 38.20 -9.03 -16.48
N ASP A 305 38.16 -8.29 -17.59
CA ASP A 305 38.08 -6.82 -17.58
C ASP A 305 36.81 -6.31 -16.88
N LEU A 306 35.65 -6.92 -17.17
CA LEU A 306 34.39 -6.61 -16.52
C LEU A 306 34.43 -6.93 -15.03
N TYR A 307 35.01 -8.06 -14.64
CA TYR A 307 35.13 -8.47 -13.23
C TYR A 307 35.85 -7.39 -12.40
N TYR A 308 37.00 -6.90 -12.87
CA TYR A 308 37.74 -5.85 -12.18
C TYR A 308 36.99 -4.50 -12.16
N ARG A 309 36.14 -4.24 -13.16
CA ARG A 309 35.38 -2.99 -13.23
C ARG A 309 34.16 -2.94 -12.31
N ILE A 310 33.54 -4.09 -12.03
CA ILE A 310 32.40 -4.20 -11.11
C ILE A 310 32.83 -4.45 -9.66
N ASN A 311 33.97 -5.12 -9.45
CA ASN A 311 34.47 -5.49 -8.12
C ASN A 311 35.32 -4.37 -7.50
N VAL A 312 34.70 -3.21 -7.28
CA VAL A 312 35.34 -2.02 -6.68
C VAL A 312 35.02 -1.90 -5.19
N ILE A 313 33.76 -2.19 -4.82
CA ILE A 313 33.25 -2.21 -3.44
C ILE A 313 32.55 -3.54 -3.20
#